data_AF-A0A0B1XWU0-F1
#
_entry.id   AF-A0A0B1XWU0-F1
#
_cell.length_a   1.000
_cell.length_b   1.000
_cell.length_c   1.000
_cell.angle_alpha   90.00
_cell.angle_beta   90.00
_cell.angle_gamma   90.00
#
_symmetry.space_group_name_H-M   'P 1'
#
loop_
_entity.id
_entity.type
_entity.pdbx_description
1 polymer ?
#
loop_
_entity_poly.entity_id
_entity_poly.type
_entity_poly.pdbx_seq_one_letter_code
_entity_poly.pdbx_strand_id
1 'polypeptide(L)'
;MSPAPSWLSAHPVGVLTWLLQAGFSQERALFEYLLLRDNATRTDAQSLAQSTGQNPSTVVRALFALVRTESLSVHVEPPAPFVYRKGGLTYLQADLLDLAQPGQKLLLASREGFCLASVGCTRYEEAVLAASAGNAGGAMHDHALHFANHRIHLMASRPIDGRNPALLQLGRRLLVFYGSLAYGDMQS
;
A
#
# COMPACT_ATOMS: atom_id res chain seq x y z
N MET A 1 -2.63 8.09 -36.01
CA MET A 1 -3.59 8.35 -34.91
C MET A 1 -2.84 8.22 -33.61
N SER A 2 -2.59 9.32 -32.89
CA SER A 2 -2.01 9.21 -31.55
C SER A 2 -3.07 8.61 -30.62
N PRO A 3 -2.78 7.54 -29.89
CA PRO A 3 -3.73 7.00 -28.92
C PRO A 3 -4.12 8.13 -27.95
N ALA A 4 -5.41 8.25 -27.65
CA ALA A 4 -5.90 9.22 -26.69
C ALA A 4 -5.14 9.04 -25.37
N PRO A 5 -4.68 10.12 -24.72
CA PRO A 5 -3.92 10.00 -23.49
C PRO A 5 -4.77 9.33 -22.42
N SER A 6 -4.35 8.14 -21.99
CA SER A 6 -4.99 7.43 -20.89
C SER A 6 -4.43 7.90 -19.55
N TRP A 7 -5.18 7.67 -18.47
CA TRP A 7 -4.84 8.05 -17.10
C TRP A 7 -4.78 6.81 -16.22
N LEU A 8 -3.83 6.78 -15.30
CA LEU A 8 -3.58 5.71 -14.35
C LEU A 8 -4.02 6.14 -12.95
N SER A 9 -4.70 5.24 -12.26
CA SER A 9 -4.98 5.34 -10.82
C SER A 9 -4.60 4.05 -10.11
N ALA A 10 -4.01 4.16 -8.92
CA ALA A 10 -3.77 3.02 -8.06
C ALA A 10 -5.11 2.39 -7.64
N HIS A 11 -5.16 1.06 -7.62
CA HIS A 11 -6.32 0.31 -7.19
C HIS A 11 -6.04 -0.38 -5.84
N PRO A 12 -7.01 -0.46 -4.91
CA PRO A 12 -6.79 -0.99 -3.57
C PRO A 12 -6.18 -2.40 -3.53
N VAL A 13 -6.56 -3.24 -4.49
CA VAL A 13 -6.03 -4.60 -4.64
C VAL A 13 -4.51 -4.61 -4.75
N GLY A 14 -3.93 -3.60 -5.41
CA GLY A 14 -2.49 -3.46 -5.57
C GLY A 14 -1.73 -3.32 -4.26
N VAL A 15 -2.36 -2.76 -3.21
CA VAL A 15 -1.75 -2.60 -1.89
C VAL A 15 -1.44 -3.96 -1.29
N LEU A 16 -2.42 -4.87 -1.29
CA LEU A 16 -2.20 -6.22 -0.81
C LEU A 16 -1.36 -7.05 -1.80
N THR A 17 -1.46 -6.83 -3.11
CA THR A 17 -0.67 -7.60 -4.08
C THR A 17 0.82 -7.28 -4.02
N TRP A 18 1.20 -6.00 -3.95
CA TRP A 18 2.60 -5.57 -4.12
C TRP A 18 3.31 -5.26 -2.82
N LEU A 19 2.60 -4.82 -1.78
CA LEU A 19 3.23 -4.62 -0.48
C LEU A 19 3.38 -5.93 0.30
N LEU A 20 2.64 -7.00 -0.03
CA LEU A 20 2.90 -8.34 0.51
C LEU A 20 4.15 -9.00 -0.09
N GLN A 21 4.62 -8.55 -1.25
CA GLN A 21 5.79 -9.12 -1.90
C GLN A 21 7.07 -8.58 -1.26
N ALA A 22 7.88 -9.48 -0.71
CA ALA A 22 9.22 -9.13 -0.24
C ALA A 22 10.15 -8.81 -1.43
N GLY A 23 11.00 -7.80 -1.25
CA GLY A 23 12.02 -7.43 -2.22
C GLY A 23 11.57 -6.41 -3.26
N PHE A 24 12.53 -6.02 -4.10
CA PHE A 24 12.34 -5.03 -5.15
C PHE A 24 11.86 -5.71 -6.45
N SER A 25 10.81 -5.15 -7.05
CA SER A 25 10.40 -5.42 -8.43
C SER A 25 10.01 -4.11 -9.11
N GLN A 26 10.04 -4.11 -10.44
CA GLN A 26 9.74 -2.89 -11.21
C GLN A 26 8.26 -2.53 -11.11
N GLU A 27 7.41 -3.55 -11.04
CA GLU A 27 5.98 -3.47 -10.77
C GLU A 27 5.71 -2.83 -9.41
N ARG A 28 6.39 -3.31 -8.36
CA ARG A 28 6.26 -2.78 -7.01
C ARG A 28 6.72 -1.32 -6.95
N ALA A 29 7.89 -1.01 -7.49
CA ALA A 29 8.42 0.35 -7.51
C ALA A 29 7.49 1.33 -8.25
N LEU A 30 6.94 0.89 -9.38
CA LEU A 30 5.97 1.70 -10.13
C LEU A 30 4.64 1.85 -9.40
N PHE A 31 4.15 0.80 -8.74
CA PHE A 31 2.95 0.87 -7.93
C PHE A 31 3.12 1.80 -6.72
N GLU A 32 4.23 1.68 -5.99
CA GLU A 32 4.59 2.57 -4.88
C GLU A 32 4.69 4.04 -5.35
N TYR A 33 5.36 4.28 -6.48
CA TYR A 33 5.41 5.62 -7.09
C TYR A 33 4.01 6.19 -7.37
N LEU A 34 3.13 5.40 -8.00
CA LEU A 34 1.76 5.84 -8.31
C LEU A 34 0.92 6.03 -7.05
N LEU A 35 1.09 5.18 -6.02
CA LEU A 35 0.41 5.29 -4.74
C LEU A 35 0.79 6.56 -3.98
N LEU A 36 2.00 7.09 -4.20
CA LEU A 36 2.51 8.35 -3.64
C LEU A 36 2.08 9.60 -4.42
N ARG A 37 1.38 9.48 -5.56
CA ARG A 37 0.84 10.62 -6.30
C ARG A 37 -0.51 11.05 -5.73
N ASP A 38 -0.72 12.34 -5.53
CA ASP A 38 -2.01 12.88 -5.08
C ASP A 38 -3.05 12.94 -6.21
N ASN A 39 -2.57 12.94 -7.46
CA ASN A 39 -3.39 13.08 -8.66
C ASN A 39 -3.23 11.88 -9.59
N ALA A 40 -4.22 11.66 -10.44
CA ALA A 40 -4.13 10.71 -11.54
C ALA A 40 -2.88 10.98 -12.39
N THR A 41 -2.21 9.92 -12.81
CA THR A 41 -0.95 10.02 -13.57
C THR A 41 -1.21 9.64 -15.02
N ARG A 42 -0.78 10.48 -15.95
CA ARG A 42 -0.95 10.19 -17.38
C ARG A 42 -0.15 8.94 -17.75
N THR A 43 -0.71 8.09 -18.62
CA THR A 43 -0.04 6.89 -19.15
C THR A 43 1.02 7.30 -20.18
N ASP A 44 2.14 7.82 -19.70
CA ASP A 44 3.32 8.14 -20.50
C ASP A 44 4.51 7.36 -19.95
N ALA A 45 4.88 6.28 -20.65
CA ALA A 45 5.97 5.41 -20.23
C ALA A 45 7.32 6.13 -20.19
N GLN A 46 7.54 7.15 -21.01
CA GLN A 46 8.80 7.89 -21.05
C GLN A 46 8.90 8.83 -19.84
N SER A 47 7.84 9.56 -19.54
CA SER A 47 7.78 10.39 -18.32
C SER A 47 7.85 9.54 -17.06
N LEU A 48 7.15 8.41 -17.01
CA LEU A 48 7.20 7.48 -15.88
C LEU A 48 8.61 6.89 -15.70
N ALA A 49 9.26 6.50 -16.79
CA ALA A 49 10.64 6.00 -16.77
C ALA A 49 11.63 7.02 -16.20
N GLN A 50 11.49 8.29 -16.58
CA GLN A 50 12.30 9.36 -16.03
C GLN A 50 12.04 9.54 -14.52
N SER A 51 10.78 9.56 -14.10
CA SER A 51 10.42 9.72 -12.68
C SER A 51 10.86 8.56 -11.80
N THR A 52 10.91 7.34 -12.31
CA THR A 52 11.27 6.14 -11.54
C THR A 52 12.71 5.68 -11.78
N GLY A 53 13.47 6.35 -12.65
CA GLY A 53 14.83 5.96 -13.03
C GLY A 53 14.90 4.61 -13.77
N GLN A 54 13.82 4.21 -14.44
CA GLN A 54 13.70 2.94 -15.13
C GLN A 54 13.85 3.08 -16.65
N ASN A 55 14.08 1.97 -17.36
CA ASN A 55 13.99 1.95 -18.82
C ASN A 55 12.51 2.02 -19.25
N PRO A 56 12.14 2.79 -20.29
CA PRO A 56 10.75 2.85 -20.79
C PRO A 56 10.12 1.49 -21.12
N SER A 57 10.90 0.56 -21.70
CA SER A 57 10.42 -0.80 -22.01
C SER A 57 10.08 -1.60 -20.74
N THR A 58 10.85 -1.40 -19.67
CA THR A 58 10.59 -1.99 -18.35
C THR A 58 9.31 -1.41 -17.75
N VAL A 59 9.12 -0.09 -17.85
CA VAL A 59 7.89 0.57 -17.38
C VAL A 59 6.66 0.04 -18.11
N VAL A 60 6.72 -0.11 -19.43
CA VAL A 60 5.59 -0.67 -20.21
C VAL A 60 5.23 -2.08 -19.75
N ARG A 61 6.24 -2.95 -19.55
CA ARG A 61 6.02 -4.31 -19.02
C ARG A 61 5.42 -4.30 -17.63
N ALA A 62 5.93 -3.43 -16.75
CA ALA A 62 5.42 -3.28 -15.39
C ALA A 62 3.97 -2.79 -15.40
N LEU A 63 3.64 -1.77 -16.20
CA LEU A 63 2.26 -1.29 -16.37
C LEU A 63 1.33 -2.41 -16.83
N PHE A 64 1.74 -3.20 -17.83
CA PHE A 64 0.94 -4.33 -18.29
C PHE A 64 0.70 -5.37 -17.19
N ALA A 65 1.73 -5.72 -16.43
CA ALA A 65 1.61 -6.64 -15.30
C ALA A 65 0.67 -6.10 -14.22
N LEU A 66 0.81 -4.83 -13.86
CA LEU A 66 -0.01 -4.16 -12.85
C LEU A 66 -1.49 -4.06 -13.24
N VAL A 67 -1.79 -3.82 -14.53
CA VAL A 67 -3.17 -3.85 -15.04
C VAL A 67 -3.73 -5.27 -15.00
N ARG A 68 -2.93 -6.27 -15.39
CA ARG A 68 -3.34 -7.69 -15.37
C ARG A 68 -3.64 -8.19 -13.96
N THR A 69 -2.96 -7.67 -12.94
CA THR A 69 -3.19 -8.00 -11.52
C THR A 69 -4.20 -7.08 -10.84
N GLU A 70 -5.00 -6.32 -11.60
CA GLU A 70 -6.01 -5.37 -11.09
C GLU A 70 -5.44 -4.37 -10.06
N SER A 71 -4.14 -4.08 -10.15
CA SER A 71 -3.43 -3.19 -9.21
C SER A 71 -3.47 -1.75 -9.66
N LEU A 72 -3.73 -1.52 -10.95
CA LEU A 72 -3.99 -0.21 -11.55
C LEU A 72 -5.27 -0.25 -12.36
N SER A 73 -5.94 0.89 -12.42
CA SER A 73 -7.02 1.14 -13.38
C SER A 73 -6.54 2.13 -14.44
N VAL A 74 -6.96 1.90 -15.69
CA VAL A 74 -6.66 2.76 -16.84
C VAL A 74 -7.96 3.43 -17.27
N HIS A 75 -7.94 4.75 -17.38
CA HIS A 75 -9.09 5.58 -17.72
C HIS A 75 -8.82 6.38 -18.98
N VAL A 76 -9.86 6.67 -19.75
CA VAL A 76 -9.77 7.52 -20.94
C VAL A 76 -9.69 9.01 -20.55
N GLU A 77 -10.35 9.36 -19.44
CA GLU A 77 -10.37 10.71 -18.86
C GLU A 77 -9.75 10.68 -17.46
N PRO A 78 -9.24 11.82 -16.94
CA PRO A 78 -8.67 11.85 -15.60
C PRO A 78 -9.76 11.51 -14.57
N PRO A 79 -9.61 10.43 -13.79
CA PRO A 79 -10.58 10.08 -12.75
C PRO A 79 -10.60 11.14 -11.66
N ALA A 80 -11.70 11.17 -10.90
CA ALA A 80 -11.76 11.97 -9.68
C ALA A 80 -10.60 11.58 -8.74
N PRO A 81 -9.86 12.56 -8.20
CA PRO A 81 -8.72 12.25 -7.35
C PRO A 81 -9.17 11.55 -6.08
N PHE A 82 -8.44 10.51 -5.68
CA PHE A 82 -8.61 9.94 -4.35
C PHE A 82 -8.05 10.92 -3.33
N VAL A 83 -8.89 11.40 -2.41
CA VAL A 83 -8.49 12.39 -1.41
C VAL A 83 -7.79 11.70 -0.26
N TYR A 84 -6.45 11.75 -0.27
CA TYR A 84 -5.66 11.24 0.85
C TYR A 84 -5.75 12.18 2.06
N ARG A 85 -6.12 11.62 3.21
CA ARG A 85 -6.08 12.35 4.49
C ARG A 85 -4.64 12.69 4.85
N LYS A 86 -4.37 13.97 5.10
CA LYS A 86 -3.08 14.44 5.65
C LYS A 86 -2.97 14.02 7.11
N GLY A 87 -1.76 13.64 7.53
CA GLY A 87 -1.45 13.22 8.89
C GLY A 87 -0.40 12.13 8.91
N GLY A 88 0.40 12.04 9.97
CA GLY A 88 1.39 10.97 10.15
C GLY A 88 0.74 9.68 10.66
N LEU A 89 1.48 8.90 11.47
CA LEU A 89 1.00 7.66 12.08
C LEU A 89 -0.21 7.85 13.02
N THR A 90 -0.48 9.07 13.48
CA THR A 90 -1.59 9.38 14.41
C THR A 90 -2.98 9.04 13.87
N TYR A 91 -3.13 8.86 12.56
CA TYR A 91 -4.40 8.49 11.92
C TYR A 91 -4.47 7.01 11.51
N LEU A 92 -3.48 6.18 11.86
CA LEU A 92 -3.52 4.75 11.55
C LEU A 92 -4.77 4.08 12.10
N GLN A 93 -5.21 4.46 13.31
CA GLN A 93 -6.44 3.92 13.89
C GLN A 93 -7.69 4.27 13.07
N ALA A 94 -7.76 5.48 12.52
CA ALA A 94 -8.88 5.88 11.66
C ALA A 94 -8.85 5.11 10.33
N ASP A 95 -7.67 4.91 9.74
CA ASP A 95 -7.52 4.11 8.52
C ASP A 95 -7.91 2.64 8.76
N LEU A 96 -7.55 2.08 9.92
CA LEU A 96 -7.99 0.74 10.32
C LEU A 96 -9.50 0.67 10.57
N LEU A 97 -10.10 1.72 11.14
CA LEU A 97 -11.55 1.75 11.36
C LEU A 97 -12.31 1.73 10.04
N ASP A 98 -11.86 2.49 9.04
CA ASP A 98 -12.45 2.50 7.70
C ASP A 98 -12.24 1.17 6.94
N LEU A 99 -11.20 0.42 7.30
CA LEU A 99 -10.94 -0.91 6.77
C LEU A 99 -11.79 -2.00 7.45
N ALA A 100 -12.15 -1.81 8.71
CA ALA A 100 -12.82 -2.81 9.53
C ALA A 100 -14.29 -3.01 9.14
N GLN A 101 -14.69 -4.27 9.01
CA GLN A 101 -16.09 -4.66 8.99
C GLN A 101 -16.69 -4.67 10.42
N PRO A 102 -18.02 -4.60 10.57
CA PRO A 102 -18.67 -4.68 11.88
C PRO A 102 -18.22 -5.89 12.69
N GLY A 103 -17.70 -5.64 13.90
CA GLY A 103 -17.18 -6.66 14.82
C GLY A 103 -15.85 -7.30 14.42
N GLN A 104 -15.20 -6.83 13.35
CA GLN A 104 -13.86 -7.29 12.96
C GLN A 104 -12.81 -6.68 13.88
N LYS A 105 -11.79 -7.49 14.21
CA LYS A 105 -10.59 -7.03 14.90
C LYS A 105 -9.50 -6.82 13.86
N LEU A 106 -8.88 -5.65 13.88
CA LEU A 106 -7.72 -5.33 13.06
C LEU A 106 -6.61 -4.81 13.97
N LEU A 107 -5.37 -5.16 13.64
CA LEU A 107 -4.20 -4.71 14.36
C LEU A 107 -3.04 -4.49 13.38
N LEU A 108 -2.34 -3.38 13.52
CA LEU A 108 -1.05 -3.15 12.89
C LEU A 108 0.04 -3.35 13.92
N ALA A 109 0.96 -4.26 13.64
CA ALA A 109 2.13 -4.49 14.47
C ALA A 109 3.42 -4.22 13.71
N SER A 110 4.44 -3.72 14.41
CA SER A 110 5.80 -3.73 13.89
C SER A 110 6.40 -5.14 13.97
N ARG A 111 7.51 -5.36 13.27
CA ARG A 111 8.27 -6.62 13.33
C ARG A 111 8.75 -6.95 14.75
N GLU A 112 9.01 -5.94 15.56
CA GLU A 112 9.48 -6.07 16.95
C GLU A 112 8.35 -6.43 17.92
N GLY A 113 7.11 -6.53 17.42
CA GLY A 113 5.94 -6.91 18.21
C GLY A 113 5.27 -5.75 18.94
N PHE A 114 5.47 -4.51 18.49
CA PHE A 114 4.75 -3.36 19.02
C PHE A 114 3.44 -3.11 18.27
N CYS A 115 2.34 -2.92 19.00
CA CYS A 115 1.08 -2.48 18.42
C CYS A 115 1.19 -1.00 17.99
N LEU A 116 0.98 -0.74 16.71
CA LEU A 116 0.99 0.60 16.12
C LEU A 116 -0.41 1.22 16.11
N ALA A 117 -1.43 0.40 15.85
CA ALA A 117 -2.83 0.78 15.90
C ALA A 117 -3.71 -0.48 15.94
N SER A 118 -4.90 -0.37 16.51
CA SER A 118 -5.86 -1.46 16.61
C SER A 118 -7.30 -0.97 16.48
N VAL A 119 -8.19 -1.87 16.08
CA VAL A 119 -9.65 -1.70 16.12
C VAL A 119 -10.26 -2.99 16.65
N GLY A 120 -11.24 -2.86 17.54
CA GLY A 120 -11.97 -4.01 18.11
C GLY A 120 -11.15 -4.90 19.05
N CYS A 121 -9.92 -4.51 19.38
CA CYS A 121 -9.05 -5.22 20.32
C CYS A 121 -9.09 -4.55 21.70
N THR A 122 -9.03 -5.35 22.75
CA THR A 122 -8.69 -4.87 24.10
C THR A 122 -7.19 -4.65 24.22
N ARG A 123 -6.73 -3.87 25.21
CA ARG A 123 -5.29 -3.64 25.45
C ARG A 123 -4.50 -4.93 25.68
N TYR A 124 -5.12 -5.92 26.33
CA TYR A 124 -4.49 -7.22 26.53
C TYR A 124 -4.30 -7.96 25.19
N GLU A 125 -5.34 -7.97 24.36
CA GLU A 125 -5.26 -8.59 23.02
C GLU A 125 -4.24 -7.88 22.14
N GLU A 126 -4.15 -6.55 22.17
CA GLU A 126 -3.16 -5.78 21.42
C GLU A 126 -1.74 -6.25 21.71
N ALA A 127 -1.38 -6.37 23.00
CA ALA A 127 -0.05 -6.79 23.40
C ALA A 127 0.25 -8.24 22.98
N VAL A 128 -0.71 -9.16 23.20
CA VAL A 128 -0.55 -10.58 22.85
C VAL A 128 -0.45 -10.78 21.35
N LEU A 129 -1.32 -10.13 20.57
CA LEU A 129 -1.37 -10.27 19.13
C LEU A 129 -0.15 -9.62 18.49
N ALA A 130 0.22 -8.41 18.89
CA ALA A 130 1.41 -7.75 18.37
C ALA A 130 2.68 -8.56 18.66
N ALA A 131 2.84 -9.11 19.87
CA ALA A 131 3.96 -9.99 20.20
C ALA A 131 4.02 -11.29 19.36
N SER A 132 2.89 -11.67 18.74
CA SER A 132 2.79 -12.84 17.86
C SER A 132 2.88 -12.52 16.36
N ALA A 133 3.07 -11.25 15.98
CA ALA A 133 3.19 -10.83 14.59
C ALA A 133 4.30 -11.60 13.87
N GLY A 134 3.99 -12.16 12.69
CA GLY A 134 4.90 -12.97 11.89
C GLY A 134 4.93 -14.46 12.24
N ASN A 135 4.17 -14.91 13.23
CA ASN A 135 4.06 -16.33 13.57
C ASN A 135 2.92 -16.99 12.80
N ALA A 136 3.26 -17.95 11.94
CA ALA A 136 2.30 -18.76 11.20
C ALA A 136 1.54 -19.69 12.19
N GLY A 137 0.31 -19.30 12.57
CA GLY A 137 -0.53 -20.09 13.47
C GLY A 137 -1.38 -19.29 14.46
N GLY A 138 -1.37 -17.95 14.40
CA GLY A 138 -2.20 -17.10 15.26
C GLY A 138 -3.70 -17.15 14.93
N ALA A 139 -4.53 -16.66 15.86
CA ALA A 139 -5.99 -16.56 15.70
C ALA A 139 -6.45 -15.49 14.68
N MET A 140 -5.51 -14.84 13.99
CA MET A 140 -5.75 -13.79 13.01
C MET A 140 -4.98 -14.08 11.72
N HIS A 141 -5.56 -13.65 10.60
CA HIS A 141 -4.88 -13.58 9.32
C HIS A 141 -3.79 -12.53 9.39
N ASP A 142 -2.53 -12.92 9.22
CA ASP A 142 -1.38 -12.02 9.22
C ASP A 142 -0.94 -11.68 7.80
N HIS A 143 -1.00 -10.39 7.47
CA HIS A 143 -0.56 -9.81 6.21
C HIS A 143 0.71 -8.99 6.45
N ALA A 144 1.86 -9.58 6.11
CA ALA A 144 3.15 -8.90 6.21
C ALA A 144 3.34 -7.90 5.06
N LEU A 145 3.14 -6.62 5.36
CA LEU A 145 3.41 -5.50 4.46
C LEU A 145 4.90 -5.13 4.56
N HIS A 146 5.59 -5.20 3.43
CA HIS A 146 7.01 -4.90 3.30
C HIS A 146 7.19 -3.47 2.82
N PHE A 147 8.08 -2.70 3.45
CA PHE A 147 8.42 -1.32 3.10
C PHE A 147 9.92 -1.10 3.25
N ALA A 148 10.68 -1.10 2.15
CA ALA A 148 12.15 -1.04 2.20
C ALA A 148 12.73 -2.02 3.25
N ASN A 149 13.29 -1.50 4.35
CA ASN A 149 13.89 -2.27 5.44
C ASN A 149 12.90 -2.62 6.58
N HIS A 150 11.66 -2.17 6.49
CA HIS A 150 10.62 -2.39 7.49
C HIS A 150 9.63 -3.47 7.04
N ARG A 151 9.10 -4.17 8.04
CA ARG A 151 8.00 -5.11 7.89
C ARG A 151 6.93 -4.75 8.92
N ILE A 152 5.73 -4.49 8.43
CA ILE A 152 4.56 -4.15 9.24
C ILE A 152 3.52 -5.24 9.02
N HIS A 153 2.97 -5.75 10.10
CA HIS A 153 2.01 -6.83 10.09
C HIS A 153 0.60 -6.29 10.24
N LEU A 154 -0.22 -6.44 9.20
CA LEU A 154 -1.65 -6.15 9.24
C LEU A 154 -2.38 -7.44 9.59
N MET A 155 -2.78 -7.56 10.85
CA MET A 155 -3.46 -8.72 11.39
C MET A 155 -4.97 -8.48 11.39
N ALA A 156 -5.74 -9.45 10.89
CA ALA A 156 -7.20 -9.36 10.82
C ALA A 156 -7.89 -10.63 11.32
N SER A 157 -8.95 -10.50 12.13
CA SER A 157 -9.71 -11.67 12.61
C SER A 157 -10.59 -12.31 11.54
N ARG A 158 -10.75 -11.63 10.40
CA ARG A 158 -11.44 -12.08 9.19
C ARG A 158 -10.66 -11.58 7.97
N PRO A 159 -10.82 -12.20 6.79
CA PRO A 159 -10.19 -11.72 5.56
C PRO A 159 -10.51 -10.24 5.30
N ILE A 160 -9.49 -9.50 4.88
CA ILE A 160 -9.64 -8.10 4.47
C ILE A 160 -10.20 -8.07 3.06
N ASP A 161 -11.20 -7.23 2.81
CA ASP A 161 -11.65 -6.95 1.46
C ASP A 161 -10.57 -6.17 0.70
N GLY A 162 -9.90 -6.85 -0.24
CA GLY A 162 -8.86 -6.27 -1.07
C GLY A 162 -9.34 -5.12 -1.97
N ARG A 163 -10.66 -4.93 -2.13
CA ARG A 163 -11.24 -3.81 -2.88
C ARG A 163 -11.60 -2.61 -2.00
N ASN A 164 -11.42 -2.69 -0.68
CA ASN A 164 -11.74 -1.58 0.20
C ASN A 164 -10.79 -0.39 -0.07
N PRO A 165 -11.31 0.80 -0.44
CA PRO A 165 -10.49 1.98 -0.74
C PRO A 165 -9.63 2.47 0.43
N ALA A 166 -9.98 2.14 1.68
CA ALA A 166 -9.17 2.45 2.86
C ALA A 166 -7.76 1.83 2.78
N LEU A 167 -7.57 0.75 2.01
CA LEU A 167 -6.25 0.18 1.76
C LEU A 167 -5.31 1.16 1.06
N LEU A 168 -5.80 2.00 0.14
CA LEU A 168 -4.97 3.02 -0.52
C LEU A 168 -4.48 4.04 0.50
N GLN A 169 -5.36 4.48 1.39
CA GLN A 169 -5.02 5.43 2.46
C GLN A 169 -3.97 4.84 3.40
N LEU A 170 -4.20 3.62 3.89
CA LEU A 170 -3.29 2.93 4.79
C LEU A 170 -1.94 2.65 4.13
N GLY A 171 -1.95 2.08 2.92
CA GLY A 171 -0.76 1.73 2.15
C GLY A 171 0.09 2.95 1.87
N ARG A 172 -0.52 4.05 1.42
CA ARG A 172 0.19 5.32 1.20
C ARG A 172 0.78 5.85 2.51
N ARG A 173 0.04 5.86 3.62
CA ARG A 173 0.53 6.39 4.89
C ARG A 173 1.74 5.60 5.39
N LEU A 174 1.66 4.27 5.35
CA LEU A 174 2.76 3.40 5.73
C LEU A 174 3.96 3.58 4.79
N LEU A 175 3.74 3.76 3.48
CA LEU A 175 4.79 4.01 2.52
C LEU A 175 5.45 5.39 2.71
N VAL A 176 4.68 6.44 3.00
CA VAL A 176 5.23 7.76 3.34
C VAL A 176 6.06 7.69 4.61
N PHE A 177 5.64 6.93 5.62
CA PHE A 177 6.36 6.89 6.89
C PHE A 177 7.57 5.94 6.86
N TYR A 178 7.39 4.70 6.39
CA TYR A 178 8.42 3.66 6.41
C TYR A 178 9.21 3.56 5.11
N GLY A 179 8.66 4.02 3.98
CA GLY A 179 9.35 4.04 2.69
C GLY A 179 10.23 5.28 2.48
N SER A 180 9.86 6.45 3.03
CA SER A 180 10.68 7.68 2.92
C SER A 180 12.00 7.61 3.71
N LEU A 181 12.07 6.76 4.74
CA LEU A 181 13.30 6.48 5.48
C LEU A 181 14.40 5.84 4.61
N ALA A 182 14.10 5.38 3.40
CA ALA A 182 15.08 4.92 2.42
C ALA A 182 15.47 5.99 1.37
N TYR A 183 14.65 7.01 1.15
CA TYR A 183 14.92 8.09 0.20
C TYR A 183 15.54 9.34 0.84
N GLY A 184 15.51 9.43 2.19
CA GLY A 184 16.16 10.49 2.97
C GLY A 184 17.68 10.47 2.99
N ASP A 185 18.32 9.35 2.62
CA ASP A 185 19.79 9.20 2.58
C ASP A 185 20.40 9.40 1.18
N MET A 186 19.60 9.79 0.17
CA MET A 186 20.09 10.12 -1.17
C MET A 186 20.01 11.62 -1.51
N GLN A 187 19.78 12.48 -0.51
CA GLN A 187 19.80 13.94 -0.65
C GLN A 187 20.57 14.64 0.48
N SER A 188 21.76 14.12 0.82
CA SER A 188 22.75 14.85 1.62
C SER A 188 24.06 14.99 0.87
#